data_AF-A0A813D7L5-F1
#
_entry.id   AF-A0A813D7L5-F1
#
_cell.length_a   1.000
_cell.length_b   1.000
_cell.length_c   1.000
_cell.angle_alpha   90.00
_cell.angle_beta   90.00
_cell.angle_gamma   90.00
#
_symmetry.space_group_name_H-M   'P 1'
#
loop_
_entity.id
_entity.type
_entity.pdbx_description
1 polymer ?
#
loop_
_entity_poly.entity_id
_entity_poly.type
_entity_poly.pdbx_seq_one_letter_code
_entity_poly.pdbx_strand_id
1 'polypeptide(L)'
;VAVDNSATKGLVFNNEAEVPASQIDSVTQEQKLTSFASAISAAPAQSQAQNRGYLPGDPLKVHFAISQADGTVLPMQGSATLQQQGIVEAVAELRLRTPDAYGACRPGEAVRFMTDVPASSCWLGPLDLASQCTSTLSPRLQLGSWMLRSAQLPEDSRCRDRCVTVNFNSSCPVRTVASGSVLDSLEACPSGQGPTLADPVLQTSPDGSCTCVGALRDASLSFQWGYDATQGAVVITKVDVLYTLQNVTSPGCQPLPILQSTSALFVQQQTGDGLVEARSGNPGYVTGLPLLVARCLDYAQGSTSCVRFGPRAEAAVEGIRPAGTCAFQGNASTTRI
;
A
#
# COMPACT_ATOMS: atom_id res chain seq x y z
N VAL A 1 -46.62 13.31 -9.28
CA VAL A 1 -45.46 13.02 -10.16
C VAL A 1 -44.74 11.85 -9.55
N ALA A 2 -44.93 10.65 -10.11
CA ALA A 2 -44.23 9.45 -9.65
C ALA A 2 -42.83 9.47 -10.27
N VAL A 3 -41.81 9.45 -9.42
CA VAL A 3 -40.41 9.32 -9.85
C VAL A 3 -40.05 7.85 -9.72
N ASP A 4 -39.86 7.23 -10.86
CA ASP A 4 -39.34 5.89 -11.02
C ASP A 4 -37.87 5.86 -10.55
N ASN A 5 -37.58 5.06 -9.53
CA ASN A 5 -36.25 4.90 -8.94
C ASN A 5 -35.58 3.58 -9.37
N SER A 6 -36.00 2.96 -10.48
CA SER A 6 -35.35 1.77 -11.02
C SER A 6 -34.09 2.10 -11.84
N ALA A 7 -33.11 2.82 -11.28
CA ALA A 7 -31.84 3.06 -11.99
C ALA A 7 -30.68 3.47 -11.07
N THR A 8 -30.35 2.67 -10.05
CA THR A 8 -28.97 2.60 -9.53
C THR A 8 -28.77 1.29 -8.78
N LYS A 9 -28.70 0.19 -9.53
CA LYS A 9 -28.08 -1.05 -9.08
C LYS A 9 -26.69 -1.11 -9.70
N GLY A 10 -25.69 -1.28 -8.85
CA GLY A 10 -24.36 -1.71 -9.26
C GLY A 10 -23.26 -0.80 -8.76
N LEU A 11 -22.78 -1.07 -7.55
CA LEU A 11 -21.34 -1.08 -7.28
C LEU A 11 -21.05 -2.16 -6.22
N VAL A 12 -20.33 -3.16 -6.70
CA VAL A 12 -19.38 -4.06 -6.02
C VAL A 12 -19.37 -4.01 -4.49
N PHE A 13 -19.96 -5.04 -3.87
CA PHE A 13 -19.46 -5.63 -2.64
C PHE A 13 -19.64 -7.15 -2.69
N ASN A 14 -18.55 -7.88 -2.93
CA ASN A 14 -18.48 -9.30 -2.63
C ASN A 14 -18.40 -9.44 -1.11
N ASN A 15 -19.57 -9.57 -0.48
CA ASN A 15 -19.87 -10.41 0.68
C ASN A 15 -21.37 -10.24 1.01
N GLU A 16 -22.24 -10.70 0.11
CA GLU A 16 -23.67 -10.86 0.38
C GLU A 16 -23.91 -12.09 1.27
N ALA A 17 -23.74 -11.90 2.57
CA ALA A 17 -24.59 -12.49 3.59
C ALA A 17 -24.40 -11.66 4.87
N GLU A 18 -25.45 -10.99 5.32
CA GLU A 18 -25.57 -10.39 6.66
C GLU A 18 -24.91 -9.03 6.93
N VAL A 19 -25.22 -7.99 6.12
CA VAL A 19 -25.15 -6.60 6.64
C VAL A 19 -26.56 -6.16 7.03
N PRO A 20 -26.84 -5.89 8.33
CA PRO A 20 -28.14 -5.41 8.79
C PRO A 20 -28.46 -4.04 8.18
N ALA A 21 -29.73 -3.83 7.78
CA ALA A 21 -30.20 -2.57 7.18
C ALA A 21 -29.86 -1.32 8.01
N SER A 22 -29.72 -1.45 9.33
CA SER A 22 -29.33 -0.35 10.23
C SER A 22 -27.90 0.17 10.02
N GLN A 23 -26.97 -0.63 9.47
CA GLN A 23 -25.63 -0.16 9.11
C GLN A 23 -25.61 0.54 7.74
N ILE A 24 -26.57 0.22 6.87
CA ILE A 24 -26.76 0.90 5.58
C ILE A 24 -27.28 2.32 5.81
N ASP A 25 -28.19 2.49 6.77
CA ASP A 25 -28.74 3.81 7.13
C ASP A 25 -27.71 4.72 7.82
N SER A 26 -26.75 4.17 8.60
CA SER A 26 -25.71 4.97 9.25
C SER A 26 -24.69 5.53 8.26
N VAL A 27 -24.27 4.74 7.26
CA VAL A 27 -23.37 5.20 6.19
C VAL A 27 -24.06 6.23 5.28
N THR A 28 -25.36 6.03 5.03
CA THR A 28 -26.18 6.99 4.26
C THR A 28 -26.39 8.31 5.02
N GLN A 29 -26.51 8.27 6.35
CA GLN A 29 -26.55 9.47 7.20
C GLN A 29 -25.21 10.19 7.26
N GLU A 30 -24.08 9.48 7.26
CA GLU A 30 -22.74 10.08 7.25
C GLU A 30 -22.44 10.81 5.92
N GLN A 31 -22.87 10.25 4.78
CA GLN A 31 -22.86 10.92 3.46
C GLN A 31 -23.84 12.10 3.36
N LYS A 32 -25.01 12.01 4.01
CA LYS A 32 -25.95 13.14 4.09
C LYS A 32 -25.44 14.26 4.99
N LEU A 33 -24.74 13.96 6.09
CA LEU A 33 -24.17 14.96 6.98
C LEU A 33 -22.98 15.70 6.35
N THR A 34 -22.16 15.02 5.55
CA THR A 34 -21.08 15.67 4.77
C THR A 34 -21.61 16.57 3.64
N SER A 35 -22.78 16.26 3.08
CA SER A 35 -23.44 17.11 2.06
C SER A 35 -24.35 18.20 2.64
N PHE A 36 -24.83 18.08 3.88
CA PHE A 36 -25.61 19.15 4.55
C PHE A 36 -24.74 20.16 5.32
N ALA A 37 -23.54 19.77 5.78
CA ALA A 37 -22.59 20.70 6.40
C ALA A 37 -22.05 21.77 5.43
N SER A 38 -22.31 21.63 4.12
CA SER A 38 -21.92 22.57 3.07
C SER A 38 -22.90 23.74 2.85
N ALA A 39 -24.01 23.80 3.60
CA ALA A 39 -25.10 24.74 3.31
C ALA A 39 -25.38 25.82 4.38
N ILE A 40 -24.46 26.05 5.34
CA ILE A 40 -24.59 27.19 6.29
C ILE A 40 -23.44 28.18 6.07
N SER A 41 -23.71 29.11 5.15
CA SER A 41 -23.25 30.50 5.11
C SER A 41 -22.04 30.89 5.99
N ALA A 42 -20.84 30.58 5.50
CA ALA A 42 -19.70 31.47 5.61
C ALA A 42 -19.14 31.64 4.19
N ALA A 43 -18.71 32.86 3.84
CA ALA A 43 -18.19 33.21 2.53
C ALA A 43 -17.22 32.13 1.98
N PRO A 44 -17.22 31.85 0.66
CA PRO A 44 -16.45 30.76 0.11
C PRO A 44 -14.96 31.04 0.33
N ALA A 45 -14.35 30.35 1.29
CA ALA A 45 -12.91 30.19 1.39
C ALA A 45 -12.43 29.26 0.25
N GLN A 46 -12.70 29.64 -1.00
CA GLN A 46 -12.45 28.82 -2.18
C GLN A 46 -11.09 29.07 -2.84
N SER A 47 -10.19 29.90 -2.29
CA SER A 47 -8.96 30.28 -3.03
C SER A 47 -7.63 29.87 -2.38
N GLN A 48 -7.60 29.10 -1.30
CA GLN A 48 -6.32 28.59 -0.73
C GLN A 48 -6.22 27.08 -0.60
N ALA A 49 -7.32 26.33 -0.78
CA ALA A 49 -7.26 24.87 -0.66
C ALA A 49 -6.48 24.21 -1.81
N GLN A 50 -6.58 24.73 -3.05
CA GLN A 50 -6.19 23.99 -4.25
C GLN A 50 -4.69 23.60 -4.35
N ASN A 51 -3.79 24.23 -3.59
CA ASN A 51 -2.35 23.97 -3.67
C ASN A 51 -1.71 23.61 -2.33
N ARG A 52 -2.46 23.12 -1.33
CA ARG A 52 -1.87 22.84 0.00
C ARG A 52 -0.83 21.70 -0.01
N GLY A 53 -0.78 20.88 -1.06
CA GLY A 53 0.08 19.70 -1.13
C GLY A 53 -0.32 18.61 -0.14
N TYR A 54 0.58 17.66 0.12
CA TYR A 54 0.44 16.71 1.21
C TYR A 54 0.87 17.32 2.54
N LEU A 55 0.06 17.12 3.58
CA LEU A 55 0.43 17.32 4.97
C LEU A 55 0.69 15.96 5.64
N PRO A 56 1.56 15.90 6.67
CA PRO A 56 1.74 14.69 7.46
C PRO A 56 0.39 14.15 7.96
N GLY A 57 0.13 12.86 7.75
CA GLY A 57 -1.12 12.21 8.15
C GLY A 57 -2.23 12.20 7.09
N ASP A 58 -2.09 12.94 5.98
CA ASP A 58 -3.07 12.89 4.87
C ASP A 58 -3.13 11.47 4.28
N PRO A 59 -4.33 10.92 3.99
CA PRO A 59 -4.44 9.60 3.36
C PRO A 59 -3.95 9.66 1.91
N LEU A 60 -3.14 8.66 1.52
CA LEU A 60 -2.74 8.49 0.13
C LEU A 60 -3.89 7.90 -0.68
N LYS A 61 -4.05 8.40 -1.91
CA LYS A 61 -5.08 7.93 -2.84
C LYS A 61 -4.47 7.25 -4.05
N VAL A 62 -5.16 6.21 -4.50
CA VAL A 62 -4.86 5.38 -5.67
C VAL A 62 -5.94 5.50 -6.72
N HIS A 63 -5.50 5.46 -7.98
CA HIS A 63 -6.35 5.62 -9.15
C HIS A 63 -6.33 4.36 -10.01
N PHE A 64 -7.51 3.97 -10.47
CA PHE A 64 -7.74 2.80 -11.32
C PHE A 64 -8.47 3.21 -12.60
N ALA A 65 -8.13 2.56 -13.71
CA ALA A 65 -8.95 2.58 -14.92
C ALA A 65 -9.95 1.42 -14.85
N ILE A 66 -11.23 1.72 -15.02
CA ILE A 66 -12.31 0.73 -15.04
C ILE A 66 -13.01 0.80 -16.39
N SER A 67 -13.17 -0.33 -17.04
CA SER A 67 -13.99 -0.45 -18.25
C SER A 67 -15.46 -0.22 -17.90
N GLN A 68 -16.11 0.73 -18.57
CA GLN A 68 -17.55 0.99 -18.42
C GLN A 68 -18.41 -0.18 -18.89
N ALA A 69 -17.91 -1.00 -19.82
CA ALA A 69 -18.69 -2.06 -20.43
C ALA A 69 -18.96 -3.22 -19.47
N ASP A 70 -17.97 -3.56 -18.63
CA ASP A 70 -17.97 -4.76 -17.80
C ASP A 70 -17.47 -4.54 -16.37
N GLY A 71 -17.09 -3.31 -16.01
CA GLY A 71 -16.59 -2.98 -14.68
C GLY A 71 -15.20 -3.54 -14.36
N THR A 72 -14.47 -4.06 -15.36
CA THR A 72 -13.15 -4.65 -15.14
C THR A 72 -12.08 -3.58 -14.93
N VAL A 73 -11.14 -3.85 -14.02
CA VAL A 73 -9.97 -2.98 -13.82
C VAL A 73 -8.97 -3.22 -14.94
N LEU A 74 -8.62 -2.16 -15.65
CA LEU A 74 -7.77 -2.19 -16.82
C LEU A 74 -6.29 -1.91 -16.47
N PRO A 75 -5.34 -2.51 -17.19
CA PRO A 75 -3.92 -2.16 -17.07
C PRO A 75 -3.70 -0.70 -17.48
N MET A 76 -3.08 0.08 -16.61
CA MET A 76 -2.73 1.47 -16.92
C MET A 76 -1.37 1.53 -17.59
N GLN A 77 -1.33 1.84 -18.89
CA GLN A 77 -0.09 1.97 -19.68
C GLN A 77 0.37 3.43 -19.84
N GLY A 78 -0.05 4.32 -18.95
CA GLY A 78 0.14 5.76 -19.10
C GLY A 78 -1.16 6.53 -18.94
N SER A 79 -1.04 7.87 -18.93
CA SER A 79 -2.16 8.79 -18.72
C SER A 79 -3.13 8.78 -19.91
N ALA A 80 -2.67 8.29 -21.06
CA ALA A 80 -3.47 8.04 -22.25
C ALA A 80 -4.55 6.96 -22.02
N THR A 81 -4.33 6.00 -21.10
CA THR A 81 -5.33 4.96 -20.79
C THR A 81 -6.63 5.60 -20.33
N LEU A 82 -6.57 6.58 -19.43
CA LEU A 82 -7.74 7.28 -18.90
C LEU A 82 -8.41 8.24 -19.90
N GLN A 83 -7.85 8.40 -21.11
CA GLN A 83 -8.43 9.23 -22.17
C GLN A 83 -9.24 8.42 -23.18
N GLN A 84 -9.12 7.09 -23.18
CA GLN A 84 -9.87 6.23 -24.09
C GLN A 84 -11.36 6.26 -23.75
N GLN A 85 -12.20 6.21 -24.79
CA GLN A 85 -13.64 6.13 -24.61
C GLN A 85 -14.03 4.82 -23.92
N GLY A 86 -15.07 4.85 -23.08
CA GLY A 86 -15.51 3.67 -22.34
C GLY A 86 -14.67 3.35 -21.10
N ILE A 87 -13.77 4.24 -20.66
CA ILE A 87 -12.99 4.07 -19.43
C ILE A 87 -13.40 5.11 -18.39
N VAL A 88 -13.65 4.65 -17.16
CA VAL A 88 -13.92 5.45 -15.97
C VAL A 88 -12.72 5.40 -15.04
N GLU A 89 -12.40 6.55 -14.46
CA GLU A 89 -11.40 6.64 -13.41
C GLU A 89 -12.08 6.41 -12.06
N ALA A 90 -11.55 5.46 -11.27
CA ALA A 90 -11.98 5.24 -9.90
C ALA A 90 -10.86 5.62 -8.93
N VAL A 91 -11.24 6.25 -7.82
CA VAL A 91 -10.32 6.73 -6.79
C VAL A 91 -10.63 6.03 -5.48
N ALA A 92 -9.60 5.50 -4.82
CA ALA A 92 -9.72 4.89 -3.50
C ALA A 92 -8.55 5.30 -2.60
N GLU A 93 -8.70 5.10 -1.30
CA GLU A 93 -7.57 5.21 -0.37
C GLU A 93 -6.63 4.01 -0.55
N LEU A 94 -5.32 4.27 -0.52
CA LEU A 94 -4.33 3.20 -0.49
C LEU A 94 -4.41 2.50 0.85
N ARG A 95 -4.74 1.20 0.83
CA ARG A 95 -4.75 0.35 2.02
C ARG A 95 -3.83 -0.83 1.80
N LEU A 96 -2.88 -1.02 2.72
CA LEU A 96 -2.01 -2.19 2.74
C LEU A 96 -2.66 -3.32 3.51
N ARG A 97 -2.33 -4.56 3.18
CA ARG A 97 -2.84 -5.71 3.93
C ARG A 97 -2.09 -5.83 5.24
N THR A 98 -2.82 -5.93 6.34
CA THR A 98 -2.25 -6.13 7.67
C THR A 98 -2.84 -7.38 8.31
N PRO A 99 -2.08 -8.11 9.15
CA PRO A 99 -2.61 -9.24 9.90
C PRO A 99 -3.63 -8.75 10.93
N ASP A 100 -4.74 -9.48 11.08
CA ASP A 100 -5.57 -9.39 12.28
C ASP A 100 -4.95 -10.19 13.45
N ALA A 101 -5.65 -10.25 14.58
CA ALA A 101 -5.18 -10.97 15.77
C ALA A 101 -4.91 -12.48 15.54
N TYR A 102 -5.43 -13.05 14.45
CA TYR A 102 -5.25 -14.44 14.05
C TYR A 102 -4.26 -14.60 12.89
N GLY A 103 -3.63 -13.51 12.45
CA GLY A 103 -2.69 -13.51 11.33
C GLY A 103 -3.35 -13.53 9.95
N ALA A 104 -4.67 -13.36 9.84
CA ALA A 104 -5.35 -13.31 8.55
C ALA A 104 -5.22 -11.94 7.89
N CYS A 105 -5.09 -11.89 6.56
CA CYS A 105 -4.98 -10.64 5.84
C CYS A 105 -6.32 -9.89 5.81
N ARG A 106 -6.36 -8.69 6.41
CA ARG A 106 -7.46 -7.72 6.26
C ARG A 106 -6.98 -6.49 5.50
N PRO A 107 -7.87 -5.74 4.82
CA PRO A 107 -7.56 -4.37 4.45
C PRO A 107 -7.15 -3.61 5.72
N GLY A 108 -5.92 -3.13 5.77
CA GLY A 108 -5.43 -2.34 6.89
C GLY A 108 -6.01 -0.93 6.88
N GLU A 109 -5.44 -0.10 7.74
CA GLU A 109 -5.71 1.33 7.71
C GLU A 109 -5.19 1.97 6.40
N ALA A 110 -5.75 3.13 6.07
CA ALA A 110 -5.26 3.92 4.95
C ALA A 110 -3.80 4.32 5.21
N VAL A 111 -2.94 4.14 4.20
CA VAL A 111 -1.56 4.63 4.25
C VAL A 111 -1.61 6.15 4.33
N ARG A 112 -0.96 6.70 5.35
CA ARG A 112 -0.91 8.14 5.59
C ARG A 112 0.45 8.68 5.20
N PHE A 113 0.45 9.87 4.61
CA PHE A 113 1.67 10.54 4.18
C PHE A 113 2.65 10.72 5.34
N MET A 114 3.92 10.36 5.11
CA MET A 114 5.02 10.37 6.08
C MET A 114 4.81 9.47 7.31
N THR A 115 3.93 8.46 7.18
CA THR A 115 3.74 7.41 8.17
C THR A 115 4.18 6.09 7.55
N ASP A 116 5.39 5.64 7.88
CA ASP A 116 5.91 4.38 7.37
C ASP A 116 5.06 3.20 7.87
N VAL A 117 4.91 2.20 7.00
CA VAL A 117 4.20 0.95 7.30
C VAL A 117 5.20 -0.19 7.17
N PRO A 118 5.54 -0.89 8.26
CA PRO A 118 6.49 -1.98 8.23
C PRO A 118 5.98 -3.15 7.42
N ALA A 119 6.93 -3.94 6.91
CA ALA A 119 6.61 -5.23 6.33
C ALA A 119 5.96 -6.14 7.38
N SER A 120 4.68 -6.42 7.18
CA SER A 120 3.91 -7.34 8.01
C SER A 120 3.36 -8.45 7.13
N SER A 121 3.61 -9.69 7.53
CA SER A 121 3.11 -10.86 6.80
C SER A 121 1.78 -11.31 7.37
N CYS A 122 0.87 -11.71 6.50
CA CYS A 122 -0.45 -12.23 6.85
C CYS A 122 -0.85 -13.36 5.90
N TRP A 123 -1.83 -14.15 6.30
CA TRP A 123 -2.38 -15.24 5.51
C TRP A 123 -3.68 -14.82 4.83
N LEU A 124 -3.66 -14.80 3.50
CA LEU A 124 -4.83 -14.55 2.67
C LEU A 124 -5.55 -15.87 2.39
N GLY A 125 -6.84 -15.97 2.72
CA GLY A 125 -7.66 -17.14 2.40
C GLY A 125 -8.35 -17.79 3.60
N PRO A 126 -8.79 -19.06 3.45
CA PRO A 126 -8.45 -20.01 2.38
C PRO A 126 -8.98 -19.59 1.00
N LEU A 127 -8.16 -19.74 -0.05
CA LEU A 127 -8.48 -19.36 -1.43
C LEU A 127 -8.56 -20.59 -2.33
N ASP A 128 -9.65 -20.69 -3.08
CA ASP A 128 -9.74 -21.60 -4.23
C ASP A 128 -8.96 -21.01 -5.42
N LEU A 129 -7.85 -21.65 -5.77
CA LEU A 129 -7.00 -21.19 -6.87
C LEU A 129 -7.72 -21.22 -8.22
N ALA A 130 -8.67 -22.13 -8.43
CA ALA A 130 -9.36 -22.28 -9.71
C ALA A 130 -10.19 -21.04 -10.04
N SER A 131 -10.83 -20.44 -9.05
CA SER A 131 -11.66 -19.25 -9.21
C SER A 131 -10.93 -17.94 -8.91
N GLN A 132 -9.90 -17.95 -8.05
CA GLN A 132 -9.33 -16.71 -7.49
C GLN A 132 -7.90 -16.39 -7.94
N CYS A 133 -7.26 -17.23 -8.75
CA CYS A 133 -5.89 -16.99 -9.19
C CYS A 133 -5.76 -15.62 -9.87
N THR A 134 -6.57 -15.34 -10.89
CA THR A 134 -6.48 -14.10 -11.67
C THR A 134 -7.14 -12.89 -11.00
N SER A 135 -8.20 -13.09 -10.21
CA SER A 135 -8.95 -11.97 -9.61
C SER A 135 -8.35 -11.48 -8.29
N THR A 136 -7.91 -12.40 -7.44
CA THR A 136 -7.49 -12.07 -6.07
C THR A 136 -5.98 -11.97 -5.98
N LEU A 137 -5.24 -12.86 -6.66
CA LEU A 137 -3.79 -12.95 -6.55
C LEU A 137 -3.04 -12.15 -7.63
N SER A 138 -3.75 -11.42 -8.49
CA SER A 138 -3.13 -10.63 -9.54
C SER A 138 -2.29 -9.48 -8.98
N PRO A 139 -0.95 -9.49 -9.21
CA PRO A 139 -0.09 -8.36 -8.89
C PRO A 139 -0.56 -7.09 -9.59
N ARG A 140 -1.11 -7.21 -10.80
CA ARG A 140 -1.62 -6.08 -11.58
C ARG A 140 -2.81 -5.41 -10.92
N LEU A 141 -3.78 -6.19 -10.44
CA LEU A 141 -4.95 -5.64 -9.75
C LEU A 141 -4.58 -5.00 -8.41
N GLN A 142 -3.58 -5.54 -7.72
CA GLN A 142 -3.15 -5.04 -6.42
C GLN A 142 -2.19 -3.84 -6.51
N LEU A 143 -1.30 -3.83 -7.51
CA LEU A 143 -0.19 -2.86 -7.60
C LEU A 143 -0.32 -1.90 -8.78
N GLY A 144 -1.10 -2.23 -9.83
CA GLY A 144 -1.24 -1.45 -11.07
C GLY A 144 -2.04 -0.15 -10.93
N SER A 145 -2.08 0.41 -9.73
CA SER A 145 -2.71 1.69 -9.43
C SER A 145 -1.75 2.85 -9.61
N TRP A 146 -2.29 4.03 -9.88
CA TRP A 146 -1.53 5.27 -9.96
C TRP A 146 -1.66 6.08 -8.69
N MET A 147 -0.59 6.75 -8.30
CA MET A 147 -0.54 7.52 -7.06
C MET A 147 -0.68 9.01 -7.36
N LEU A 148 -1.49 9.70 -6.55
CA LEU A 148 -1.58 11.14 -6.65
C LEU A 148 -0.28 11.83 -6.23
N ARG A 149 0.18 12.74 -7.09
CA ARG A 149 1.31 13.62 -6.80
C ARG A 149 1.01 14.55 -5.62
N SER A 150 -0.24 14.97 -5.45
CA SER A 150 -0.70 15.79 -4.32
C SER A 150 -2.08 15.35 -3.83
N ALA A 151 -2.36 15.55 -2.53
CA ALA A 151 -3.57 15.03 -1.87
C ALA A 151 -4.91 15.53 -2.49
N GLN A 152 -4.87 16.63 -3.24
CA GLN A 152 -6.08 17.30 -3.72
C GLN A 152 -6.20 17.23 -5.24
N LEU A 153 -6.97 16.25 -5.69
CA LEU A 153 -7.71 16.36 -6.95
C LEU A 153 -9.14 16.79 -6.63
N PRO A 154 -9.64 17.88 -7.25
CA PRO A 154 -11.07 18.08 -7.39
C PRO A 154 -11.72 16.82 -7.99
N GLU A 155 -12.95 16.48 -7.60
CA GLU A 155 -13.64 15.24 -8.03
C GLU A 155 -13.80 15.14 -9.57
N ASP A 156 -13.77 16.27 -10.28
CA ASP A 156 -13.85 16.37 -11.73
C ASP A 156 -12.47 16.33 -12.44
N SER A 157 -11.37 16.36 -11.67
CA SER A 157 -10.01 16.40 -12.20
C SER A 157 -9.43 15.00 -12.37
N ARG A 158 -9.27 14.57 -13.63
CA ARG A 158 -8.62 13.29 -13.96
C ARG A 158 -7.13 13.29 -13.61
N CYS A 159 -6.57 12.10 -13.32
CA CYS A 159 -5.17 11.85 -12.94
C CYS A 159 -4.13 12.60 -13.81
N ARG A 160 -4.31 12.61 -15.15
CA ARG A 160 -3.45 13.25 -16.17
C ARG A 160 -1.97 13.40 -15.77
N ASP A 161 -1.49 14.63 -15.65
CA ASP A 161 -0.12 15.07 -15.28
C ASP A 161 0.07 15.21 -13.76
N ARG A 162 -1.00 15.02 -12.99
CA ARG A 162 -1.05 15.12 -11.53
C ARG A 162 -0.82 13.77 -10.84
N CYS A 163 -0.62 12.71 -11.61
CA CYS A 163 -0.32 11.39 -11.10
C CYS A 163 1.11 11.01 -11.39
N VAL A 164 1.71 10.32 -10.43
CA VAL A 164 3.04 9.77 -10.54
C VAL A 164 2.93 8.37 -11.10
N THR A 165 3.64 8.11 -12.19
CA THR A 165 3.81 6.75 -12.71
C THR A 165 4.62 5.93 -11.73
N VAL A 166 4.12 4.75 -11.39
CA VAL A 166 4.80 3.82 -10.49
C VAL A 166 5.90 3.08 -11.25
N ASN A 167 7.11 3.07 -10.70
CA ASN A 167 8.20 2.25 -11.22
C ASN A 167 8.17 0.89 -10.55
N PHE A 168 7.93 -0.16 -11.34
CA PHE A 168 7.88 -1.53 -10.86
C PHE A 168 9.24 -2.19 -11.01
N ASN A 169 9.82 -2.64 -9.90
CA ASN A 169 11.00 -3.48 -9.85
C ASN A 169 10.59 -4.84 -9.28
N SER A 170 10.91 -5.92 -9.99
CA SER A 170 10.64 -7.28 -9.52
C SER A 170 11.91 -7.99 -9.10
N SER A 171 11.78 -8.81 -8.06
CA SER A 171 12.73 -9.87 -7.75
C SER A 171 12.32 -11.17 -8.47
N CYS A 172 13.22 -12.17 -8.49
CA CYS A 172 12.89 -13.45 -9.10
C CYS A 172 11.80 -14.19 -8.31
N PRO A 173 10.87 -14.87 -9.00
CA PRO A 173 9.81 -15.61 -8.33
C PRO A 173 10.35 -16.67 -7.38
N VAL A 174 9.63 -16.89 -6.28
CA VAL A 174 9.92 -17.95 -5.31
C VAL A 174 8.85 -19.02 -5.36
N ARG A 175 9.19 -20.29 -5.14
CA ARG A 175 8.17 -21.35 -5.09
C ARG A 175 7.71 -21.55 -3.67
N THR A 176 6.40 -21.46 -3.46
CA THR A 176 5.75 -21.69 -2.17
C THR A 176 4.80 -22.88 -2.29
N VAL A 177 4.92 -23.86 -1.41
CA VAL A 177 3.99 -25.01 -1.37
C VAL A 177 2.89 -24.82 -0.33
N ALA A 178 1.92 -25.73 -0.32
CA ALA A 178 0.70 -25.66 0.50
C ALA A 178 0.93 -25.44 2.01
N SER A 179 2.12 -25.74 2.55
CA SER A 179 2.50 -25.43 3.94
C SER A 179 2.91 -23.97 4.16
N GLY A 180 2.91 -23.14 3.11
CA GLY A 180 3.52 -21.81 3.09
C GLY A 180 5.05 -21.81 3.18
N SER A 181 5.67 -23.00 3.15
CA SER A 181 7.13 -23.15 3.10
C SER A 181 7.63 -22.78 1.71
N VAL A 182 8.70 -21.97 1.68
CA VAL A 182 9.43 -21.65 0.45
C VAL A 182 10.32 -22.83 0.14
N LEU A 183 10.05 -23.55 -0.95
CA LEU A 183 10.75 -24.80 -1.22
C LEU A 183 12.09 -24.60 -1.92
N ASP A 184 12.30 -23.50 -2.64
CA ASP A 184 13.57 -23.08 -3.22
C ASP A 184 13.34 -21.72 -3.91
N SER A 185 14.34 -20.83 -3.95
CA SER A 185 14.34 -19.71 -4.91
C SER A 185 14.60 -20.30 -6.30
N LEU A 186 13.53 -20.64 -7.02
CA LEU A 186 13.64 -21.25 -8.34
C LEU A 186 14.19 -20.26 -9.36
N GLU A 187 15.22 -20.70 -10.07
CA GLU A 187 15.86 -20.11 -11.24
C GLU A 187 16.13 -18.60 -11.17
N ALA A 188 17.42 -18.26 -11.00
CA ALA A 188 17.89 -16.91 -11.29
C ALA A 188 17.31 -16.45 -12.63
N CYS A 189 16.62 -15.31 -12.63
CA CYS A 189 15.99 -14.76 -13.81
C CYS A 189 17.06 -14.66 -14.92
N PRO A 190 16.87 -15.29 -16.09
CA PRO A 190 17.94 -15.52 -17.07
C PRO A 190 18.57 -14.24 -17.67
N SER A 191 18.11 -13.05 -17.30
CA SER A 191 18.61 -11.76 -17.79
C SER A 191 18.79 -10.68 -16.73
N GLY A 192 18.66 -10.99 -15.43
CA GLY A 192 18.69 -9.98 -14.36
C GLY A 192 17.55 -8.95 -14.40
N GLN A 193 16.62 -9.08 -15.36
CA GLN A 193 15.34 -8.39 -15.35
C GLN A 193 14.33 -9.31 -14.67
N GLY A 194 13.71 -8.82 -13.59
CA GLY A 194 12.59 -9.53 -12.99
C GLY A 194 11.39 -9.59 -13.95
N PRO A 195 10.42 -10.47 -13.69
CA PRO A 195 9.21 -10.58 -14.52
C PRO A 195 8.49 -9.25 -14.63
N THR A 196 7.84 -9.01 -15.78
CA THR A 196 6.91 -7.87 -15.93
C THR A 196 5.65 -8.10 -15.10
N LEU A 197 4.99 -7.00 -14.71
CA LEU A 197 3.75 -7.06 -13.94
C LEU A 197 2.62 -7.67 -14.79
N ALA A 198 2.44 -8.99 -14.66
CA ALA A 198 1.48 -9.77 -15.43
C ALA A 198 0.37 -10.34 -14.54
N ASP A 199 -0.72 -10.77 -15.16
CA ASP A 199 -1.74 -11.53 -14.44
C ASP A 199 -1.22 -12.95 -14.23
N PRO A 200 -1.50 -13.57 -13.07
CA PRO A 200 -1.07 -14.92 -12.78
C PRO A 200 -1.83 -15.90 -13.66
N VAL A 201 -1.20 -17.04 -13.95
CA VAL A 201 -1.75 -18.08 -14.82
C VAL A 201 -2.08 -19.30 -13.99
N LEU A 202 -3.33 -19.75 -14.07
CA LEU A 202 -3.74 -21.03 -13.50
C LEU A 202 -3.25 -22.16 -14.41
N GLN A 203 -2.51 -23.10 -13.83
CA GLN A 203 -2.10 -24.35 -14.46
C GLN A 203 -2.74 -25.52 -13.71
N THR A 204 -3.29 -26.48 -14.45
CA THR A 204 -3.80 -27.73 -13.88
C THR A 204 -2.89 -28.87 -14.28
N SER A 205 -2.56 -29.70 -13.30
CA SER A 205 -1.71 -30.88 -13.51
C SER A 205 -2.58 -32.13 -13.71
N PRO A 206 -2.05 -33.19 -14.37
CA PRO A 206 -2.77 -34.45 -14.54
C PRO A 206 -3.18 -35.15 -13.23
N ASP A 207 -2.49 -34.86 -12.13
CA ASP A 207 -2.80 -35.36 -10.78
C ASP A 207 -3.96 -34.62 -10.09
N GLY A 208 -4.60 -33.67 -10.79
CA GLY A 208 -5.66 -32.84 -10.26
C GLY A 208 -5.19 -31.70 -9.36
N SER A 209 -3.88 -31.42 -9.28
CA SER A 209 -3.38 -30.22 -8.59
C SER A 209 -3.56 -28.96 -9.43
N CYS A 210 -3.79 -27.83 -8.75
CA CYS A 210 -3.85 -26.50 -9.35
C CYS A 210 -2.60 -25.72 -8.94
N THR A 211 -1.92 -25.06 -9.87
CA THR A 211 -0.83 -24.13 -9.59
C THR A 211 -1.17 -22.76 -10.13
N CYS A 212 -1.22 -21.75 -9.26
CA CYS A 212 -1.32 -20.36 -9.66
C CYS A 212 0.10 -19.80 -9.82
N VAL A 213 0.54 -19.63 -11.06
CA VAL A 213 1.88 -19.16 -11.42
C VAL A 213 1.93 -17.64 -11.43
N GLY A 214 2.88 -17.04 -10.73
CA GLY A 214 3.05 -15.58 -10.70
C GLY A 214 2.11 -14.83 -9.76
N ALA A 215 1.60 -15.47 -8.71
CA ALA A 215 0.80 -14.82 -7.67
C ALA A 215 1.63 -13.80 -6.87
N LEU A 216 1.03 -12.69 -6.43
CA LEU A 216 1.74 -11.73 -5.58
C LEU A 216 2.08 -12.34 -4.21
N ARG A 217 3.34 -12.22 -3.80
CA ARG A 217 3.82 -12.60 -2.47
C ARG A 217 4.08 -11.37 -1.62
N ASP A 218 5.06 -10.56 -2.04
CA ASP A 218 5.52 -9.42 -1.27
C ASP A 218 5.44 -8.16 -2.13
N ALA A 219 5.05 -7.03 -1.53
CA ALA A 219 5.09 -5.72 -2.17
C ALA A 219 5.59 -4.64 -1.20
N SER A 220 6.67 -3.96 -1.56
CA SER A 220 7.27 -2.87 -0.82
C SER A 220 7.20 -1.59 -1.62
N LEU A 221 6.40 -0.64 -1.14
CA LEU A 221 6.21 0.67 -1.77
C LEU A 221 7.19 1.68 -1.16
N SER A 222 7.90 2.42 -2.00
CA SER A 222 8.78 3.52 -1.60
C SER A 222 8.30 4.81 -2.27
N PHE A 223 7.90 5.78 -1.45
CA PHE A 223 7.41 7.07 -1.86
C PHE A 223 8.50 8.10 -1.68
N GLN A 224 9.00 8.66 -2.78
CA GLN A 224 9.87 9.83 -2.71
C GLN A 224 9.03 11.10 -2.73
N TRP A 225 9.31 12.04 -1.84
CA TRP A 225 8.57 13.28 -1.73
C TRP A 225 9.49 14.49 -1.60
N GLY A 226 9.02 15.66 -2.04
CA GLY A 226 9.78 16.90 -2.02
C GLY A 226 8.90 18.13 -2.15
N TYR A 227 9.50 19.31 -2.08
CA TYR A 227 8.80 20.57 -2.33
C TYR A 227 8.85 20.93 -3.81
N ASP A 228 7.69 21.06 -4.44
CA ASP A 228 7.57 21.54 -5.82
C ASP A 228 7.34 23.05 -5.81
N ALA A 229 8.38 23.81 -6.15
CA ALA A 229 8.33 25.27 -6.19
C ALA A 229 7.33 25.81 -7.23
N THR A 230 7.01 25.04 -8.28
CA THR A 230 6.03 25.44 -9.30
C THR A 230 4.62 25.39 -8.75
N GLN A 231 4.34 24.39 -7.90
CA GLN A 231 3.04 24.21 -7.24
C GLN A 231 2.97 24.92 -5.87
N GLY A 232 4.13 25.32 -5.33
CA GLY A 232 4.25 25.88 -3.99
C GLY A 232 3.93 24.88 -2.88
N ALA A 233 4.11 23.58 -3.12
CA ALA A 233 3.49 22.52 -2.32
C ALA A 233 4.40 21.30 -2.11
N VAL A 234 4.17 20.56 -1.02
CA VAL A 234 4.81 19.24 -0.81
C VAL A 234 4.08 18.19 -1.65
N VAL A 235 4.84 17.43 -2.44
CA VAL A 235 4.31 16.47 -3.40
C VAL A 235 5.09 15.16 -3.35
N ILE A 236 4.44 14.07 -3.74
CA ILE A 236 5.11 12.80 -4.08
C ILE A 236 5.74 12.98 -5.46
N THR A 237 7.05 12.83 -5.57
CA THR A 237 7.79 13.02 -6.83
C THR A 237 8.06 11.71 -7.54
N LYS A 238 8.14 10.60 -6.81
CA LYS A 238 8.41 9.27 -7.35
C LYS A 238 7.78 8.19 -6.48
N VAL A 239 7.33 7.11 -7.12
CA VAL A 239 6.89 5.89 -6.43
C VAL A 239 7.61 4.71 -7.03
N ASP A 240 8.36 3.99 -6.20
CA ASP A 240 9.04 2.76 -6.57
C ASP A 240 8.36 1.58 -5.85
N VAL A 241 8.03 0.51 -6.56
CA VAL A 241 7.43 -0.70 -5.99
C VAL A 241 8.38 -1.86 -6.24
N LEU A 242 8.92 -2.41 -5.17
CA LEU A 242 9.64 -3.68 -5.20
C LEU A 242 8.66 -4.80 -4.88
N TYR A 243 8.53 -5.79 -5.76
CA TYR A 243 7.63 -6.91 -5.53
C TYR A 243 8.27 -8.26 -5.81
N THR A 244 7.74 -9.28 -5.13
CA THR A 244 8.13 -10.68 -5.30
C THR A 244 6.91 -11.48 -5.70
N LEU A 245 7.07 -12.34 -6.70
CA LEU A 245 6.03 -13.28 -7.13
C LEU A 245 6.25 -14.65 -6.53
N GLN A 246 5.18 -15.43 -6.43
CA GLN A 246 5.24 -16.82 -6.03
C GLN A 246 4.37 -17.72 -6.90
N ASN A 247 4.80 -18.96 -7.05
CA ASN A 247 3.96 -20.02 -7.59
C ASN A 247 3.33 -20.76 -6.42
N VAL A 248 2.00 -20.81 -6.41
CA VAL A 248 1.22 -21.43 -5.33
C VAL A 248 0.56 -22.69 -5.85
N THR A 249 0.89 -23.84 -5.28
CA THR A 249 0.31 -25.14 -5.67
C THR A 249 -0.65 -25.67 -4.63
N SER A 250 -1.86 -26.03 -5.06
CA SER A 250 -2.89 -26.71 -4.30
C SER A 250 -3.07 -28.17 -4.74
N PRO A 251 -2.81 -29.16 -3.87
CA PRO A 251 -3.15 -30.55 -4.12
C PRO A 251 -4.67 -30.71 -4.29
N GLY A 252 -5.10 -31.37 -5.37
CA GLY A 252 -6.52 -31.57 -5.65
C GLY A 252 -7.33 -30.27 -5.77
N CYS A 253 -6.68 -29.16 -6.12
CA CYS A 253 -7.29 -27.82 -6.22
C CYS A 253 -8.10 -27.39 -4.98
N GLN A 254 -7.71 -27.85 -3.79
CA GLN A 254 -8.39 -27.48 -2.55
C GLN A 254 -8.10 -26.02 -2.14
N PRO A 255 -9.01 -25.37 -1.39
CA PRO A 255 -8.74 -24.05 -0.86
C PRO A 255 -7.52 -24.06 0.08
N LEU A 256 -6.61 -23.09 -0.06
CA LEU A 256 -5.45 -22.95 0.83
C LEU A 256 -5.16 -21.50 1.25
N PRO A 257 -4.54 -21.28 2.42
CA PRO A 257 -4.05 -19.97 2.80
C PRO A 257 -2.76 -19.62 2.03
N ILE A 258 -2.62 -18.35 1.68
CA ILE A 258 -1.48 -17.83 0.91
C ILE A 258 -0.82 -16.71 1.70
N LEU A 259 0.47 -16.87 1.95
CA LEU A 259 1.25 -15.84 2.66
C LEU A 259 1.45 -14.63 1.76
N GLN A 260 1.14 -13.44 2.28
CA GLN A 260 1.45 -12.16 1.65
C GLN A 260 2.12 -11.20 2.63
N SER A 261 2.94 -10.28 2.12
CA SER A 261 3.54 -9.21 2.89
C SER A 261 3.47 -7.88 2.15
N THR A 262 3.13 -6.79 2.84
CA THR A 262 3.13 -5.45 2.25
C THR A 262 3.80 -4.44 3.17
N SER A 263 4.46 -3.42 2.59
CA SER A 263 5.10 -2.32 3.33
C SER A 263 5.07 -1.01 2.55
N ALA A 264 5.18 0.11 3.26
CA ALA A 264 5.34 1.45 2.68
C ALA A 264 6.43 2.25 3.41
N LEU A 265 7.26 2.96 2.65
CA LEU A 265 8.33 3.82 3.16
C LEU A 265 8.25 5.20 2.51
N PHE A 266 8.45 6.27 3.29
CA PHE A 266 8.51 7.64 2.79
C PHE A 266 9.94 8.19 2.86
N VAL A 267 10.52 8.48 1.70
CA VAL A 267 11.87 9.00 1.56
C VAL A 267 11.82 10.45 1.08
N GLN A 268 12.47 11.37 1.79
CA GLN A 268 12.57 12.75 1.33
C GLN A 268 13.59 12.83 0.19
N GLN A 269 13.23 13.50 -0.91
CA GLN A 269 14.14 13.79 -2.00
C GLN A 269 15.23 14.73 -1.49
N GLN A 270 16.48 14.27 -1.51
CA GLN A 270 17.62 15.09 -1.13
C GLN A 270 17.91 16.13 -2.22
N THR A 271 17.84 17.41 -1.84
CA THR A 271 18.43 18.51 -2.61
C THR A 271 19.80 18.84 -2.01
N GLY A 272 20.84 18.08 -2.38
CA GLY A 272 22.25 18.29 -1.99
C GLY A 272 22.89 17.14 -1.18
N ASP A 273 24.22 17.20 -0.98
CA ASP A 273 25.08 16.19 -0.34
C ASP A 273 24.77 15.88 1.15
N GLY A 274 23.66 16.39 1.69
CA GLY A 274 23.23 16.13 3.05
C GLY A 274 22.59 14.76 3.18
N LEU A 275 23.29 13.81 3.82
CA LEU A 275 22.80 12.50 4.29
C LEU A 275 21.32 12.54 4.72
N VAL A 276 20.57 11.49 4.38
CA VAL A 276 19.13 11.38 4.68
C VAL A 276 19.01 11.57 6.18
N GLU A 277 18.36 12.64 6.63
CA GLU A 277 18.18 12.86 8.06
C GLU A 277 17.21 11.79 8.57
N ALA A 278 17.75 10.75 9.18
CA ALA A 278 16.97 9.69 9.79
C ALA A 278 16.00 10.33 10.79
N ARG A 279 14.71 10.04 10.64
CA ARG A 279 13.67 10.57 11.52
C ARG A 279 13.54 9.68 12.75
N SER A 280 13.56 10.30 13.93
CA SER A 280 13.24 9.62 15.18
C SER A 280 11.73 9.35 15.22
N GLY A 281 11.34 8.07 15.11
CA GLY A 281 9.99 7.63 15.43
C GLY A 281 9.83 7.51 16.96
N ASN A 282 8.83 8.17 17.55
CA ASN A 282 8.30 7.80 18.87
C ASN A 282 6.94 8.50 19.16
N PRO A 283 6.05 7.97 20.04
CA PRO A 283 6.01 6.66 20.68
C PRO A 283 4.66 5.97 20.44
N GLY A 284 4.71 4.86 19.74
CA GLY A 284 3.64 3.88 19.73
C GLY A 284 4.10 2.61 19.04
N TYR A 285 5.40 2.28 19.16
CA TYR A 285 6.10 1.14 18.55
C TYR A 285 5.38 0.53 17.34
N VAL A 286 5.39 1.27 16.23
CA VAL A 286 5.07 0.72 14.91
C VAL A 286 6.39 0.60 14.18
N THR A 287 6.73 -0.63 13.81
CA THR A 287 7.98 -1.07 13.23
C THR A 287 8.37 -0.27 11.97
N GLY A 288 9.67 -0.13 11.67
CA GLY A 288 10.13 0.29 10.32
C GLY A 288 11.22 1.37 10.24
N LEU A 289 11.50 2.11 11.30
CA LEU A 289 12.64 3.05 11.37
C LEU A 289 13.51 2.77 12.60
N PRO A 290 14.84 2.98 12.53
CA PRO A 290 15.70 2.80 13.70
C PRO A 290 15.32 3.82 14.77
N LEU A 291 15.09 3.34 15.99
CA LEU A 291 14.84 4.20 17.14
C LEU A 291 16.09 5.06 17.37
N LEU A 292 16.03 6.36 17.11
CA LEU A 292 17.17 7.22 17.35
C LEU A 292 17.26 7.58 18.84
N VAL A 293 18.42 7.30 19.43
CA VAL A 293 18.75 7.68 20.80
C VAL A 293 19.92 8.65 20.79
N ALA A 294 19.88 9.62 21.68
CA ALA A 294 21.00 10.51 21.92
C ALA A 294 21.37 10.42 23.40
N ARG A 295 22.68 10.30 23.68
CA ARG A 295 23.16 10.33 25.05
C ARG A 295 22.99 11.73 25.61
N CYS A 296 22.38 11.84 26.79
CA CYS A 296 22.39 13.11 27.50
C CYS A 296 23.82 13.45 27.95
N LEU A 297 24.32 14.60 27.53
CA LEU A 297 25.65 15.08 27.91
C LEU A 297 25.57 15.91 29.19
N ASP A 298 24.53 16.72 29.35
CA ASP A 298 24.34 17.59 30.53
C ASP A 298 22.90 17.52 31.04
N TYR A 299 22.73 17.41 32.35
CA TYR A 299 21.43 17.46 33.03
C TYR A 299 21.23 18.81 33.72
N ALA A 300 19.98 19.28 33.77
CA ALA A 300 19.64 20.48 34.51
C ALA A 300 19.87 20.22 36.01
N GLN A 301 20.42 21.22 36.71
CA GLN A 301 20.83 21.04 38.10
C GLN A 301 19.64 20.63 38.98
N GLY A 302 19.74 19.44 39.60
CA GLY A 302 18.66 18.87 40.41
C GLY A 302 17.47 18.31 39.62
N SER A 303 17.59 18.08 38.32
CA SER A 303 16.52 17.57 37.47
C SER A 303 16.99 16.40 36.59
N THR A 304 16.07 15.53 36.20
CA THR A 304 16.29 14.48 35.19
C THR A 304 16.15 15.00 33.76
N SER A 305 15.86 16.30 33.59
CA SER A 305 15.76 16.91 32.27
C SER A 305 17.15 17.11 31.67
N CYS A 306 17.35 16.55 30.47
CA CYS A 306 18.55 16.74 29.70
C CYS A 306 18.58 18.14 29.07
N VAL A 307 19.68 18.89 29.24
CA VAL A 307 19.88 20.24 28.68
C VAL A 307 20.70 20.20 27.39
N ARG A 308 21.53 19.17 27.22
CA ARG A 308 22.34 19.00 26.01
C ARG A 308 22.45 17.54 25.62
N PHE A 309 22.14 17.25 24.37
CA PHE A 309 22.21 15.90 23.79
C PHE A 309 23.49 15.75 22.96
N GLY A 310 24.06 14.55 22.97
CA GLY A 310 25.15 14.17 22.08
C GLY A 310 24.66 13.85 20.67
N PRO A 311 25.55 13.37 19.80
CA PRO A 311 25.18 12.87 18.48
C PRO A 311 24.08 11.81 18.57
N ARG A 312 23.11 11.87 17.67
CA ARG A 312 22.06 10.84 17.55
C ARG A 312 22.69 9.56 16.99
N ALA A 313 22.31 8.42 17.55
CA ALA A 313 22.68 7.10 17.07
C ALA A 313 21.43 6.23 16.92
N GLU A 314 21.50 5.24 16.04
CA GLU A 314 20.46 4.21 15.94
C GLU A 314 20.52 3.30 17.17
N ALA A 315 19.39 3.10 17.83
CA ALA A 315 19.26 2.13 18.89
C ALA A 315 19.09 0.75 18.27
N ALA A 316 20.04 -0.14 18.58
CA ALA A 316 19.90 -1.56 18.31
C ALA A 316 19.13 -2.23 19.44
N VAL A 317 18.08 -2.96 19.10
CA VAL A 317 17.44 -3.91 20.02
C VAL A 317 17.94 -5.30 19.65
N GLU A 318 18.54 -6.00 20.59
CA GLU A 318 19.05 -7.36 20.36
C GLU A 318 17.92 -8.25 19.83
N GLY A 319 18.16 -8.90 18.69
CA GLY A 319 17.16 -9.75 18.03
C GLY A 319 16.19 -9.02 17.09
N ILE A 320 16.29 -7.71 16.88
CA ILE A 320 15.46 -6.95 15.92
C ILE A 320 16.37 -6.25 14.89
N ARG A 321 16.10 -6.47 13.61
CA ARG A 321 16.82 -5.85 12.48
C ARG A 321 16.36 -4.40 12.27
N PRO A 322 17.17 -3.52 11.62
CA PRO A 322 16.78 -2.13 11.32
C PRO A 322 15.46 -1.98 10.54
N ALA A 323 15.12 -2.96 9.71
CA ALA A 323 13.84 -3.02 8.98
C ALA A 323 12.63 -3.45 9.84
N GLY A 324 12.80 -3.61 11.16
CA GLY A 324 11.74 -4.02 12.08
C GLY A 324 11.43 -5.52 12.13
N THR A 325 12.22 -6.36 11.45
CA THR A 325 12.03 -7.82 11.43
C THR A 325 12.84 -8.51 12.54
N CYS A 326 12.35 -9.61 13.10
CA CYS A 326 13.12 -10.39 14.07
C CYS A 326 14.34 -11.03 13.37
N ALA A 327 15.52 -10.95 14.00
CA ALA A 327 16.66 -11.76 13.64
C ALA A 327 16.41 -13.18 14.18
N PHE A 328 16.18 -14.14 13.28
CA PHE A 328 16.20 -15.56 13.65
C PHE A 328 17.54 -15.88 14.32
N GLN A 329 17.49 -16.49 15.51
CA GLN A 329 18.66 -16.87 16.31
C GLN A 329 19.63 -17.68 15.43
N GLY A 330 20.73 -17.05 15.02
CA GLY A 330 21.71 -17.66 14.12
C GLY A 330 22.67 -16.65 13.49
N ASN A 331 22.23 -15.41 13.24
CA ASN A 331 23.03 -14.39 12.53
C ASN A 331 23.20 -13.06 13.27
N ALA A 332 23.22 -13.06 14.61
CA ALA A 332 23.51 -11.86 15.39
C ALA A 332 25.03 -11.73 15.60
N SER A 333 25.76 -11.23 14.59
CA SER A 333 27.10 -10.69 14.82
C SER A 333 26.95 -9.22 15.27
N THR A 334 26.84 -8.98 16.57
CA THR A 334 26.82 -7.62 17.12
C THR A 334 28.22 -7.17 17.52
N THR A 335 28.70 -6.10 16.89
CA THR A 335 29.76 -5.24 17.44
C THR A 335 29.14 -4.39 18.54
N ARG A 336 29.64 -4.51 19.77
CA ARG A 336 29.24 -3.67 20.92
C ARG A 336 29.87 -2.27 20.78
N ILE A 337 29.08 -1.23 21.05
CA ILE A 337 29.56 0.14 21.35
C ILE A 337 29.37 0.36 22.84
#